data_AF-A0AAP2HHP8-F1
#
_entry.id   AF-A0AAP2HHP8-F1
#
_cell.length_a   1.000
_cell.length_b   1.000
_cell.length_c   1.000
_cell.angle_alpha   90.00
_cell.angle_beta   90.00
_cell.angle_gamma   90.00
#
_symmetry.space_group_name_H-M   'P 1'
#
loop_
_entity.id
_entity.type
_entity.pdbx_description
1 polymer ?
#
loop_
_entity_poly.entity_id
_entity_poly.type
_entity_poly.pdbx_seq_one_letter_code
_entity_poly.pdbx_strand_id
1 'polypeptide(L)'
;MKTLERVPGWKRISGAPAEIDALKARVAALEAKLAPGGQMCPLCNEPAMKVTASIPHPEFDFAGVKLDTLRCSACGHEETRQREPR
;
A
#
# COMPACT_ATOMS: atom_id res chain seq x y z
N MET A 1 6.40 -37.58 -30.94
CA MET A 1 5.27 -36.64 -30.72
C MET A 1 5.74 -35.21 -31.03
N LYS A 2 5.50 -34.69 -32.25
CA LYS A 2 5.87 -33.31 -32.66
C LYS A 2 4.76 -32.63 -33.50
N THR A 3 3.51 -33.03 -33.28
CA THR A 3 2.37 -32.56 -34.08
C THR A 3 1.76 -31.27 -33.52
N LEU A 4 1.92 -31.02 -32.22
CA LEU A 4 1.30 -29.91 -31.51
C LEU A 4 1.96 -28.55 -31.84
N GLU A 5 3.25 -28.52 -32.16
CA GLU A 5 3.98 -27.28 -32.51
C GLU A 5 3.53 -26.62 -33.82
N ARG A 6 2.77 -27.34 -34.66
CA ARG A 6 2.22 -26.84 -35.92
C ARG A 6 0.90 -26.08 -35.75
N VAL A 7 0.28 -26.13 -34.58
CA VAL A 7 -0.97 -25.42 -34.30
C VAL A 7 -0.66 -23.94 -34.03
N PRO A 8 -1.27 -22.97 -34.74
CA PRO A 8 -0.93 -21.54 -34.63
C PRO A 8 -1.01 -20.94 -33.21
N GLY A 9 -1.80 -21.55 -32.33
CA GLY A 9 -1.94 -21.14 -30.93
C GLY A 9 -0.99 -21.83 -29.94
N TRP A 10 -0.30 -22.89 -30.34
CA TRP A 10 0.48 -23.73 -29.41
C TRP A 10 1.63 -22.98 -28.76
N LYS A 11 2.34 -22.13 -29.52
CA LYS A 11 3.43 -21.30 -28.98
C LYS A 11 2.99 -20.36 -27.87
N ARG A 12 1.77 -19.81 -27.95
CA ARG A 12 1.21 -18.96 -26.89
C ARG A 12 0.88 -19.79 -25.65
N ILE A 13 0.29 -20.97 -25.84
CA ILE A 13 -0.11 -21.86 -24.73
C ILE A 13 1.13 -22.45 -24.03
N SER A 14 2.19 -22.77 -24.78
CA SER A 14 3.43 -23.30 -24.22
C SER A 14 4.24 -22.25 -23.44
N GLY A 15 4.13 -20.98 -23.81
CA GLY A 15 4.78 -19.87 -23.09
C GLY A 15 3.98 -19.34 -21.91
N ALA A 16 2.65 -19.54 -21.90
CA ALA A 16 1.75 -19.01 -20.89
C ALA A 16 2.12 -19.38 -19.44
N PRO A 17 2.58 -20.61 -19.10
CA PRO A 17 2.96 -20.92 -17.72
C PRO A 17 4.07 -20.02 -17.17
N ALA A 18 5.11 -19.76 -17.98
CA ALA A 18 6.23 -18.91 -17.58
C ALA A 18 5.79 -17.44 -17.38
N GLU A 19 4.91 -16.93 -18.25
CA GLU A 19 4.33 -15.60 -18.11
C GLU A 19 3.44 -15.49 -16.86
N ILE A 20 2.65 -16.53 -16.57
CA ILE A 20 1.79 -16.59 -15.38
C ILE A 20 2.65 -16.58 -14.10
N ASP A 21 3.73 -17.35 -14.06
CA ASP A 21 4.61 -17.39 -12.89
C ASP A 21 5.33 -16.05 -12.68
N ALA A 22 5.78 -15.41 -13.77
CA ALA A 22 6.36 -14.07 -13.70
C ALA A 22 5.35 -13.02 -13.21
N LEU A 23 4.09 -13.10 -13.64
CA LEU A 23 3.02 -12.21 -13.17
C LEU A 23 2.69 -12.45 -11.70
N LYS A 24 2.56 -13.72 -11.26
CA LYS A 24 2.33 -14.07 -9.85
C LYS A 24 3.44 -13.51 -8.95
N ALA A 25 4.70 -13.65 -9.35
CA ALA A 25 5.83 -13.10 -8.61
C ALA A 25 5.77 -11.56 -8.49
N ARG A 26 5.40 -10.87 -9.57
CA ARG A 26 5.22 -9.41 -9.57
C ARG A 26 4.06 -8.97 -8.68
N VAL A 27 2.93 -9.68 -8.73
CA VAL A 27 1.77 -9.40 -7.87
C VAL A 27 2.14 -9.58 -6.41
N ALA A 28 2.76 -10.70 -6.03
CA ALA A 28 3.21 -10.92 -4.65
C ALA A 28 4.19 -9.84 -4.16
N ALA A 29 5.12 -9.40 -5.03
CA ALA A 29 6.04 -8.32 -4.69
C ALA A 29 5.36 -6.95 -4.53
N LEU A 30 4.30 -6.68 -5.29
CA LEU A 30 3.50 -5.46 -5.16
C LEU A 30 2.62 -5.51 -3.90
N GLU A 31 1.98 -6.65 -3.62
CA GLU A 31 1.20 -6.88 -2.41
C GLU A 31 2.05 -6.75 -1.15
N ALA A 32 3.28 -7.28 -1.15
CA ALA A 32 4.21 -7.11 -0.04
C ALA A 32 4.60 -5.64 0.20
N LYS A 33 4.70 -4.83 -0.86
CA LYS A 33 4.96 -3.37 -0.74
C LYS A 33 3.73 -2.59 -0.30
N LEU A 34 2.54 -3.09 -0.60
CA LEU A 34 1.25 -2.50 -0.23
C LEU A 34 0.77 -2.97 1.14
N ALA A 35 1.49 -3.89 1.80
CA ALA A 35 1.21 -4.31 3.16
C ALA A 35 0.95 -3.06 4.03
N PRO A 36 -0.12 -3.07 4.84
CA PRO A 36 -0.62 -1.88 5.52
C PRO A 36 0.42 -1.35 6.52
N GLY A 37 1.27 -0.43 6.06
CA GLY A 37 2.30 0.25 6.84
C GLY A 37 1.78 1.48 7.57
N GLY A 38 0.54 1.42 8.06
CA GLY A 38 -0.11 2.51 8.80
C GLY A 38 -0.04 2.31 10.31
N GLN A 39 -0.41 3.35 11.05
CA GLN A 39 -0.67 3.23 12.47
C GLN A 39 -1.99 2.46 12.70
N MET A 40 -2.14 1.88 13.89
CA MET A 40 -3.38 1.24 14.30
C MET A 40 -4.50 2.28 14.45
N CYS A 41 -5.64 2.02 13.81
CA CYS A 41 -6.84 2.83 14.00
C CYS A 41 -7.51 2.50 15.34
N PRO A 42 -7.83 3.48 16.19
CA PRO A 42 -8.48 3.23 17.49
C PRO A 42 -9.94 2.76 17.36
N LEU A 43 -10.57 2.93 16.19
CA LEU A 43 -11.98 2.55 15.98
C LEU A 43 -12.15 1.17 15.36
N CYS A 44 -11.44 0.88 14.26
CA CYS A 44 -11.60 -0.40 13.55
C CYS A 44 -10.47 -1.40 13.82
N ASN A 45 -9.44 -1.01 14.57
CA ASN A 45 -8.26 -1.84 14.86
C ASN A 45 -7.52 -2.36 13.62
N GLU A 46 -7.63 -1.67 12.49
CA GLU A 46 -6.83 -1.96 11.29
C GLU A 46 -5.58 -1.06 11.26
N PRO A 47 -4.41 -1.56 10.80
CA PRO A 47 -3.17 -0.78 10.63
C PRO A 47 -3.22 0.13 9.39
N ALA A 48 -4.31 0.89 9.26
CA ALA A 48 -4.67 1.64 8.07
C ALA A 48 -4.67 3.17 8.28
N MET A 49 -4.20 3.66 9.44
CA MET A 49 -4.07 5.11 9.69
C MET A 49 -2.83 5.67 9.02
N LYS A 50 -3.01 6.68 8.17
CA LYS A 50 -1.94 7.39 7.47
C LYS A 50 -2.07 8.89 7.67
N VAL A 51 -0.94 9.59 7.75
CA VAL A 51 -0.91 11.06 7.82
C VAL A 51 -1.28 11.62 6.45
N THR A 52 -2.33 12.43 6.38
CA THR A 52 -2.82 13.09 5.16
C THR A 52 -2.40 14.55 5.09
N ALA A 53 -2.20 15.21 6.23
CA ALA A 53 -1.70 16.57 6.30
C ALA A 53 -0.81 16.74 7.55
N SER A 54 0.16 17.65 7.45
CA SER A 54 0.98 18.07 8.58
C SER A 54 1.10 19.58 8.53
N ILE A 55 0.51 20.27 9.50
CA ILE A 55 0.52 21.73 9.60
C ILE A 55 1.27 22.17 10.85
N PRO A 56 1.84 23.38 10.86
CA PRO A 56 2.43 23.95 12.06
C PRO A 56 1.38 24.15 13.17
N HIS A 57 1.76 23.95 14.44
CA HIS A 57 0.86 24.24 15.55
C HIS A 57 0.63 25.75 15.68
N PRO A 58 -0.62 26.25 15.73
CA PRO A 58 -0.92 27.69 15.67
C PRO A 58 -0.25 28.50 16.79
N GLU A 59 -0.09 27.91 17.98
CA GLU A 59 0.53 28.57 19.14
C GLU A 59 1.99 28.14 19.39
N PHE A 60 2.41 26.97 18.88
CA PHE A 60 3.68 26.34 19.26
C PHE A 60 4.58 26.01 18.05
N ASP A 61 4.32 26.62 16.89
CA ASP A 61 5.18 26.49 15.72
C ASP A 61 6.63 26.93 16.01
N PHE A 62 6.80 27.98 16.83
CA PHE A 62 8.11 28.44 17.26
C PHE A 62 8.93 27.37 17.99
N ALA A 63 8.26 26.40 18.61
CA ALA A 63 8.87 25.29 19.32
C ALA A 63 9.06 24.06 18.44
N GLY A 64 8.71 24.11 17.15
CA GLY A 64 8.83 22.99 16.20
C GLY A 64 7.70 21.97 16.24
N VAL A 65 6.61 22.28 16.97
CA VAL A 65 5.45 21.40 17.13
C VAL A 65 4.57 21.42 15.88
N LYS A 66 4.16 20.24 15.41
CA LYS A 66 3.26 20.09 14.26
C LYS A 66 1.96 19.39 14.65
N LEU A 67 0.89 19.70 13.94
CA LEU A 67 -0.38 18.98 13.97
C LEU A 67 -0.47 18.12 12.72
N ASP A 68 -0.47 16.81 12.90
CA ASP A 68 -0.72 15.86 11.83
C ASP A 68 -2.19 15.47 11.81
N THR A 69 -2.84 15.58 10.65
CA THR A 69 -4.12 14.94 10.41
C THR A 69 -3.88 13.53 9.91
N LEU A 70 -4.43 12.54 10.60
CA LEU A 70 -4.40 11.15 10.21
C LEU A 70 -5.77 10.72 9.73
N ARG A 71 -5.82 9.96 8.64
CA ARG A 71 -7.05 9.35 8.11
C ARG A 71 -6.88 7.85 7.93
N CYS A 72 -7.89 7.09 8.36
CA CYS A 72 -7.96 5.66 8.19
C CYS A 72 -8.50 5.33 6.79
N SER A 73 -7.76 4.54 6.01
CA SER A 73 -8.27 4.07 4.71
C SER A 73 -9.29 2.93 4.81
N ALA A 74 -9.45 2.29 5.98
CA ALA A 74 -10.37 1.17 6.17
C ALA A 74 -11.77 1.62 6.60
N CYS A 75 -11.88 2.51 7.59
CA CYS A 75 -13.17 2.96 8.13
C CYS A 75 -13.48 4.44 7.88
N GLY A 76 -12.54 5.20 7.31
CA GLY A 76 -12.72 6.64 7.04
C GLY A 76 -12.56 7.57 8.25
N HIS A 77 -12.21 7.03 9.43
CA HIS A 77 -11.95 7.84 10.62
C HIS A 77 -10.84 8.86 10.39
N GLU A 78 -11.01 10.07 10.91
CA GLU A 78 -10.03 11.15 10.86
C GLU A 78 -9.78 11.68 12.26
N GLU A 79 -8.51 11.89 12.61
CA GLU A 79 -8.09 12.50 13.86
C GLU A 79 -6.89 13.43 13.63
N THR A 80 -6.73 14.41 14.51
CA THR A 80 -5.55 15.28 14.51
C THR A 80 -4.71 14.99 15.74
N ARG A 81 -3.42 14.75 15.53
CA ARG A 81 -2.45 14.46 16.60
C ARG A 81 -1.33 15.48 16.58
N GLN A 82 -0.93 15.93 17.77
CA GLN A 82 0.25 16.75 17.93
C GLN A 82 1.50 15.87 17.86
N ARG A 83 2.45 16.26 17.00
CA ARG A 83 3.78 15.68 16.91
C ARG A 83 4.77 16.68 17.49
N GLU A 84 5.40 16.26 18.57
CA GLU A 84 6.53 16.98 19.17
C GLU A 84 7.79 16.80 18.29
N PRO A 85 8.64 17.83 18.20
CA PRO A 85 9.92 17.72 17.51
C PRO A 85 10.84 16.74 18.24
N ARG A 86 11.61 15.99 17.45
CA ARG A 86 12.52 14.93 17.94
C ARG A 86 13.92 15.45 18.19
#